data_AF-A0A0J9TIY1-F1
#
_entry.id   AF-A0A0J9TIY1-F1
#
_cell.length_a   1.000
_cell.length_b   1.000
_cell.length_c   1.000
_cell.angle_alpha   90.00
_cell.angle_beta   90.00
_cell.angle_gamma   90.00
#
_symmetry.space_group_name_H-M   'P 1'
#
loop_
_entity.id
_entity.type
_entity.pdbx_description
1 polymer ?
#
loop_
_entity_poly.entity_id
_entity_poly.type
_entity_poly.pdbx_seq_one_letter_code
_entity_poly.pdbx_strand_id
1 'polypeptide(L)'
;MKMSNGTATPTIKELLLDENYNLRNKGLYLSYNDFNKECKWSYRDLYCSDILTKFVDDSIRPLFKKLWNNFFKVKYFLEDFKYLPNDKTKICIYLKYWFYDQLSKNIDDNDIDKLFSAWKPTAQGYKRDLIGCELYKMNLNEIKETKLLYDYFLLHEGYNNDELVSHKIYVSPYCQYLKEAADVYKKRKSECVYGNDSGKCKEFKNYIERHMIKKNITLFKGKCKNEEQLVVERMDTPEAILNPALKELVKK
;
A
#
# COMPACT_ATOMS: atom_id res chain seq x y z
N MET A 1 -21.67 1.66 5.09
CA MET A 1 -21.18 0.39 5.66
C MET A 1 -20.43 0.76 6.93
N LYS A 2 -20.95 0.40 8.11
CA LYS A 2 -20.23 0.64 9.37
C LYS A 2 -18.99 -0.25 9.34
N MET A 3 -17.80 0.33 9.37
CA MET A 3 -16.56 -0.43 9.58
C MET A 3 -16.73 -1.23 10.87
N SER A 4 -16.32 -2.50 10.85
CA SER A 4 -16.37 -3.35 12.04
C SER A 4 -15.58 -2.67 13.17
N ASN A 5 -16.17 -2.66 14.38
CA ASN A 5 -15.57 -2.04 15.55
C ASN A 5 -14.22 -2.72 15.87
N GLY A 6 -13.15 -1.93 15.88
CA GLY A 6 -12.07 -2.10 16.85
C GLY A 6 -10.84 -2.92 16.47
N THR A 7 -10.57 -3.22 15.19
CA THR A 7 -9.23 -3.71 14.81
C THR A 7 -8.43 -2.56 14.18
N ALA A 8 -7.28 -2.23 14.77
CA ALA A 8 -6.37 -1.23 14.22
C ALA A 8 -6.00 -1.61 12.79
N THR A 9 -6.02 -0.64 11.86
CA THR A 9 -5.57 -0.87 10.48
C THR A 9 -4.10 -1.31 10.53
N PRO A 10 -3.77 -2.51 9.99
CA PRO A 10 -2.40 -2.99 10.07
C PRO A 10 -1.45 -2.12 9.26
N THR A 11 -0.26 -1.92 9.82
CA THR A 11 0.90 -1.40 9.10
C THR A 11 1.39 -2.44 8.08
N ILE A 12 2.12 -1.99 7.06
CA ILE A 12 2.81 -2.91 6.13
C ILE A 12 3.66 -3.97 6.85
N LYS A 13 4.28 -3.60 7.99
CA LYS A 13 5.13 -4.50 8.76
C LYS A 13 4.32 -5.64 9.38
N GLU A 14 3.20 -5.28 9.98
CA GLU A 14 2.22 -6.22 10.54
C GLU A 14 1.61 -7.10 9.44
N LEU A 15 1.15 -6.51 8.34
CA LEU A 15 0.55 -7.22 7.20
C LEU A 15 1.49 -8.20 6.49
N LEU A 16 2.77 -7.85 6.34
CA LEU A 16 3.67 -8.56 5.44
C LEU A 16 4.78 -9.36 6.13
N LEU A 17 5.13 -9.10 7.41
CA LEU A 17 6.43 -9.54 7.92
C LEU A 17 6.42 -10.33 9.22
N ASP A 18 5.42 -10.17 10.07
CA ASP A 18 5.36 -10.96 11.30
C ASP A 18 4.94 -12.41 11.01
N GLU A 19 4.41 -12.66 9.80
CA GLU A 19 3.96 -14.00 9.37
C GLU A 19 4.74 -14.59 8.19
N ASN A 20 5.49 -13.79 7.41
CA ASN A 20 6.18 -14.30 6.23
C ASN A 20 7.54 -13.66 5.94
N TYR A 21 8.60 -14.33 6.40
CA TYR A 21 9.98 -13.88 6.21
C TYR A 21 10.36 -13.68 4.72
N ASN A 22 9.74 -14.42 3.79
CA ASN A 22 10.04 -14.32 2.35
C ASN A 22 9.65 -12.99 1.73
N LEU A 23 8.73 -12.24 2.36
CA LEU A 23 8.32 -10.92 1.90
C LEU A 23 9.34 -9.83 2.26
N ARG A 24 10.22 -10.06 3.25
CA ARG A 24 11.28 -9.11 3.66
C ARG A 24 12.34 -8.87 2.60
N ASN A 25 12.46 -9.77 1.63
CA ASN A 25 13.43 -9.67 0.55
C ASN A 25 12.80 -9.16 -0.77
N LYS A 26 11.51 -8.79 -0.76
CA LYS A 26 10.83 -8.32 -1.96
C LYS A 26 11.06 -6.83 -2.18
N GLY A 27 11.18 -6.44 -3.46
CA GLY A 27 11.46 -5.07 -3.89
C GLY A 27 10.53 -4.04 -3.24
N LEU A 28 9.25 -4.36 -3.12
CA LEU A 28 8.26 -3.55 -2.40
C LEU A 28 8.69 -3.20 -0.98
N TYR A 29 8.94 -4.20 -0.13
CA TYR A 29 9.20 -3.98 1.29
C TYR A 29 10.50 -3.18 1.48
N LEU A 30 11.52 -3.53 0.71
CA LEU A 30 12.80 -2.84 0.74
C LEU A 30 12.66 -1.39 0.27
N SER A 31 11.86 -1.15 -0.78
CA SER A 31 11.55 0.20 -1.26
C SER A 31 10.73 1.00 -0.24
N TYR A 32 9.78 0.37 0.46
CA TYR A 32 9.04 1.01 1.54
C TYR A 32 9.99 1.47 2.65
N ASN A 33 10.94 0.64 3.06
CA ASN A 33 11.93 1.01 4.05
C ASN A 33 12.80 2.17 3.57
N ASP A 34 13.21 2.17 2.30
CA ASP A 34 13.97 3.26 1.70
C ASP A 34 13.17 4.57 1.71
N PHE A 35 11.90 4.55 1.29
CA PHE A 35 11.01 5.71 1.37
C PHE A 35 10.76 6.15 2.81
N ASN A 36 10.85 5.23 3.77
CA ASN A 36 10.62 5.49 5.18
C ASN A 36 11.88 5.94 5.96
N LYS A 37 13.04 6.06 5.31
CA LYS A 37 14.26 6.61 5.95
C LYS A 37 14.01 8.03 6.48
N GLU A 38 14.75 8.39 7.51
CA GLU A 38 14.64 9.72 8.12
C GLU A 38 15.03 10.80 7.10
N CYS A 39 14.23 11.86 7.00
CA CYS A 39 14.47 12.95 6.06
C CYS A 39 15.43 13.97 6.71
N LYS A 40 16.73 13.78 6.50
CA LYS A 40 17.79 14.71 6.95
C LYS A 40 18.31 15.51 5.78
N TRP A 41 18.59 16.79 6.00
CA TRP A 41 19.16 17.62 4.96
C TRP A 41 20.55 17.12 4.55
N SER A 42 20.72 16.91 3.24
CA SER A 42 21.98 16.65 2.56
C SER A 42 21.88 17.20 1.14
N TYR A 43 22.99 17.23 0.38
CA TYR A 43 22.93 17.61 -1.04
C TYR A 43 21.99 16.69 -1.85
N ARG A 44 22.01 15.38 -1.56
CA ARG A 44 21.14 14.39 -2.21
C ARG A 44 19.72 14.35 -1.62
N ASP A 45 19.52 14.98 -0.47
CA ASP A 45 18.25 15.04 0.27
C ASP A 45 17.78 16.50 0.45
N LEU A 46 17.89 17.29 -0.62
CA LEU A 46 17.66 18.74 -0.62
C LEU A 46 16.32 19.13 0.03
N TYR A 47 15.25 18.39 -0.27
CA TYR A 47 13.89 18.70 0.17
C TYR A 47 13.57 18.26 1.60
N CYS A 48 14.56 17.74 2.33
CA CYS A 48 14.48 17.61 3.78
C CYS A 48 14.76 18.94 4.51
N SER A 49 15.17 20.00 3.81
CA SER A 49 15.42 21.34 4.37
C SER A 49 14.15 22.01 4.91
N ASP A 50 14.20 22.51 6.14
CA ASP A 50 13.14 23.35 6.71
C ASP A 50 12.90 24.64 5.92
N ILE A 51 13.98 25.22 5.39
CA ILE A 51 13.91 26.49 4.64
C ILE A 51 13.05 26.31 3.38
N LEU A 52 13.22 25.19 2.68
CA LEU A 52 12.48 24.89 1.45
C LEU A 52 11.03 24.51 1.70
N THR A 53 10.69 24.05 2.90
CA THR A 53 9.32 23.66 3.27
C THR A 53 8.67 24.59 4.28
N LYS A 54 9.21 25.80 4.50
CA LYS A 54 8.69 26.75 5.49
C LYS A 54 7.25 27.21 5.22
N PHE A 55 6.80 27.12 3.98
CA PHE A 55 5.45 27.47 3.56
C PHE A 55 4.40 26.41 3.94
N VAL A 56 4.86 25.25 4.40
CA VAL A 56 4.06 24.09 4.74
C VAL A 56 3.74 24.14 6.23
N ASP A 57 2.48 23.89 6.59
CA ASP A 57 2.02 23.81 7.99
C ASP A 57 2.86 22.81 8.79
N ASP A 58 3.23 23.19 10.02
CA ASP A 58 4.08 22.39 10.90
C ASP A 58 3.50 20.99 11.17
N SER A 59 2.17 20.84 11.22
CA SER A 59 1.51 19.55 11.50
C SER A 59 1.81 18.49 10.44
N ILE A 60 1.97 18.90 9.18
CA ILE A 60 2.19 17.99 8.04
C ILE A 60 3.57 18.12 7.40
N ARG A 61 4.36 19.14 7.78
CA ARG A 61 5.69 19.40 7.22
C ARG A 61 6.63 18.18 7.26
N PRO A 62 6.70 17.37 8.34
CA PRO A 62 7.56 16.19 8.35
C PRO A 62 7.23 15.18 7.23
N LEU A 63 5.94 14.89 7.02
CA LEU A 63 5.49 14.00 5.95
C LEU A 63 5.72 14.64 4.57
N PHE A 64 5.43 15.93 4.43
CA PHE A 64 5.58 16.66 3.18
C PHE A 64 7.03 16.67 2.68
N LYS A 65 8.00 16.98 3.57
CA LYS A 65 9.44 16.93 3.26
C LYS A 65 9.83 15.57 2.70
N LYS A 66 9.40 14.51 3.38
CA LYS A 66 9.72 13.14 3.03
C LYS A 66 9.12 12.74 1.68
N LEU A 67 7.86 13.10 1.45
CA LEU A 67 7.18 12.91 0.17
C LEU A 67 7.94 13.60 -0.96
N TRP A 68 8.24 14.89 -0.80
CA TRP A 68 8.91 15.68 -1.82
C TRP A 68 10.32 15.15 -2.11
N ASN A 69 11.07 14.80 -1.06
CA ASN A 69 12.40 14.22 -1.21
C ASN A 69 12.36 12.86 -1.92
N ASN A 70 11.40 11.99 -1.58
CA ASN A 70 11.24 10.70 -2.25
C ASN A 70 10.96 10.87 -3.75
N PHE A 71 10.08 11.80 -4.14
CA PHE A 71 9.83 12.12 -5.54
C PHE A 71 11.07 12.65 -6.26
N PHE A 72 11.83 13.53 -5.61
CA PHE A 72 13.07 14.07 -6.14
C PHE A 72 14.11 12.97 -6.39
N LYS A 73 14.35 12.11 -5.40
CA LYS A 73 15.32 11.02 -5.50
C LYS A 73 14.93 9.98 -6.53
N VAL A 74 13.67 9.58 -6.57
CA VAL A 74 13.16 8.63 -7.58
C VAL A 74 13.45 9.11 -9.00
N LYS A 75 13.50 10.42 -9.23
CA LYS A 75 13.85 10.99 -10.52
C LYS A 75 15.35 11.10 -10.77
N TYR A 76 16.08 11.73 -9.85
CA TYR A 76 17.45 12.19 -10.11
C TYR A 76 18.53 11.29 -9.49
N PHE A 77 18.15 10.47 -8.52
CA PHE A 77 19.04 9.61 -7.74
C PHE A 77 18.40 8.23 -7.57
N LEU A 78 17.89 7.64 -8.66
CA LEU A 78 17.22 6.34 -8.61
C LEU A 78 18.17 5.25 -8.11
N GLU A 79 19.48 5.40 -8.37
CA GLU A 79 20.54 4.52 -7.88
C GLU A 79 20.66 4.48 -6.35
N ASP A 80 20.17 5.50 -5.64
CA ASP A 80 20.09 5.49 -4.16
C ASP A 80 19.06 4.45 -3.67
N PHE A 81 18.15 3.99 -4.54
CA PHE A 81 17.15 2.97 -4.27
C PHE A 81 17.54 1.64 -4.91
N LYS A 82 18.40 0.89 -4.21
CA LYS A 82 18.92 -0.41 -4.68
C LYS A 82 17.83 -1.42 -5.10
N TYR A 83 16.65 -1.33 -4.49
CA TYR A 83 15.58 -2.33 -4.64
C TYR A 83 14.35 -1.82 -5.41
N LEU A 84 14.39 -0.58 -5.87
CA LEU A 84 13.33 -0.08 -6.75
C LEU A 84 13.43 -0.77 -8.12
N PRO A 85 12.30 -1.15 -8.72
CA PRO A 85 12.29 -1.72 -10.06
C PRO A 85 12.62 -0.65 -11.09
N ASN A 86 13.19 -1.04 -12.23
CA ASN A 86 13.39 -0.14 -13.37
C ASN A 86 12.08 0.19 -14.14
N ASP A 87 10.93 -0.21 -13.59
CA ASP A 87 9.60 0.06 -14.13
C ASP A 87 8.99 1.28 -13.42
N LYS A 88 8.80 2.37 -14.15
CA LYS A 88 8.26 3.63 -13.61
C LYS A 88 6.89 3.45 -12.98
N THR A 89 6.01 2.65 -13.59
CA THR A 89 4.66 2.38 -13.07
C THR A 89 4.75 1.65 -11.73
N LYS A 90 5.63 0.67 -11.59
CA LYS A 90 5.85 -0.01 -10.31
C LYS A 90 6.44 0.91 -9.25
N ILE A 91 7.41 1.76 -9.60
CA ILE A 91 7.94 2.77 -8.67
C ILE A 91 6.79 3.67 -8.17
N CYS A 92 5.92 4.14 -9.07
CA CYS A 92 4.74 4.93 -8.71
C CYS A 92 3.85 4.19 -7.71
N ILE A 93 3.52 2.92 -7.98
CA ILE A 93 2.69 2.08 -7.12
C ILE A 93 3.32 1.95 -5.73
N TYR A 94 4.62 1.69 -5.62
CA TYR A 94 5.30 1.54 -4.32
C TYR A 94 5.34 2.85 -3.54
N LEU A 95 5.62 3.97 -4.22
CA LEU A 95 5.65 5.29 -3.59
C LEU A 95 4.25 5.70 -3.10
N LYS A 96 3.21 5.48 -3.91
CA LYS A 96 1.81 5.73 -3.55
C LYS A 96 1.38 4.89 -2.38
N TYR A 97 1.75 3.62 -2.36
CA TYR A 97 1.46 2.74 -1.25
C TYR A 97 2.05 3.25 0.06
N TRP A 98 3.36 3.55 0.06
CA TRP A 98 4.02 4.15 1.21
C TRP A 98 3.31 5.42 1.68
N PHE A 99 2.96 6.31 0.75
CA PHE A 99 2.30 7.57 1.04
C PHE A 99 0.90 7.39 1.65
N TYR A 100 0.05 6.52 1.07
CA TYR A 100 -1.28 6.25 1.61
C TYR A 100 -1.23 5.52 2.96
N ASP A 101 -0.22 4.68 3.18
CA ASP A 101 0.04 4.10 4.50
C ASP A 101 0.43 5.18 5.53
N GLN A 102 1.27 6.16 5.17
CA GLN A 102 1.57 7.28 6.07
C GLN A 102 0.31 8.09 6.41
N LEU A 103 -0.52 8.42 5.40
CA LEU A 103 -1.76 9.18 5.59
C LEU A 103 -2.80 8.44 6.44
N SER A 104 -2.79 7.10 6.44
CA SER A 104 -3.78 6.30 7.18
C SER A 104 -3.55 6.22 8.69
N LYS A 105 -2.37 6.61 9.19
CA LYS A 105 -1.94 6.38 10.59
C LYS A 105 -2.47 7.42 11.57
N ASN A 106 -1.95 8.65 11.50
CA ASN A 106 -2.18 9.70 12.52
C ASN A 106 -2.41 11.07 11.86
N ILE A 107 -3.23 11.11 10.82
CA ILE A 107 -3.57 12.31 10.06
C ILE A 107 -5.09 12.35 9.90
N ASP A 108 -5.67 13.54 9.98
CA ASP A 108 -7.10 13.77 9.74
C ASP A 108 -7.38 14.41 8.36
N ASP A 109 -8.66 14.61 8.04
CA ASP A 109 -9.05 15.22 6.77
C ASP A 109 -8.53 16.67 6.59
N ASN A 110 -8.37 17.42 7.69
CA ASN A 110 -7.84 18.78 7.64
C ASN A 110 -6.35 18.79 7.32
N ASP A 111 -5.58 17.88 7.91
CA ASP A 111 -4.17 17.68 7.58
C ASP A 111 -3.98 17.19 6.13
N ILE A 112 -4.85 16.28 5.65
CA ILE A 112 -4.86 15.88 4.23
C ILE A 112 -5.10 17.08 3.32
N ASP A 113 -6.05 17.94 3.67
CA ASP A 113 -6.39 19.15 2.92
C ASP A 113 -5.22 20.13 2.86
N LYS A 114 -4.55 20.37 3.98
CA LYS A 114 -3.32 21.17 4.04
C LYS A 114 -2.22 20.58 3.16
N LEU A 115 -2.00 19.26 3.25
CA LEU A 115 -0.96 18.57 2.48
C LEU A 115 -1.20 18.69 0.98
N PHE A 116 -2.41 18.41 0.50
CA PHE A 116 -2.71 18.51 -0.93
C PHE A 116 -2.74 19.96 -1.43
N SER A 117 -3.09 20.93 -0.58
CA SER A 117 -3.00 22.35 -0.89
C SER A 117 -1.55 22.81 -1.08
N ALA A 118 -0.63 22.32 -0.25
CA ALA A 118 0.80 22.55 -0.41
C ALA A 118 1.38 21.77 -1.61
N TRP A 119 0.92 20.53 -1.83
CA TRP A 119 1.45 19.66 -2.88
C TRP A 119 1.08 20.13 -4.29
N LYS A 120 -0.15 20.64 -4.51
CA LYS A 120 -0.62 21.05 -5.83
C LYS A 120 0.31 22.05 -6.55
N PRO A 121 0.72 23.19 -5.96
CA PRO A 121 1.65 24.11 -6.61
C PRO A 121 3.06 23.51 -6.74
N THR A 122 3.53 22.75 -5.74
CA THR A 122 4.82 22.03 -5.81
C THR A 122 4.84 21.09 -7.01
N ALA A 123 3.82 20.24 -7.15
CA ALA A 123 3.69 19.31 -8.26
C ALA A 123 3.54 20.00 -9.61
N GLN A 124 2.91 21.18 -9.68
CA GLN A 124 2.81 21.97 -10.92
C GLN A 124 4.16 22.51 -11.38
N GLY A 125 4.99 23.04 -10.47
CA GLY A 125 6.38 23.40 -10.79
C GLY A 125 7.17 22.21 -11.33
N TYR A 126 6.78 21.01 -10.91
CA TYR A 126 7.35 19.73 -11.31
C TYR A 126 6.60 19.01 -12.43
N LYS A 127 5.52 19.55 -13.04
CA LYS A 127 4.66 18.77 -13.96
C LYS A 127 5.37 18.30 -15.24
N ARG A 128 6.51 18.89 -15.61
CA ARG A 128 7.39 18.41 -16.69
C ARG A 128 8.44 17.39 -16.21
N ASP A 129 8.46 17.17 -14.91
CA ASP A 129 9.62 16.74 -14.14
C ASP A 129 9.29 15.71 -13.04
N LEU A 130 8.07 15.16 -12.95
CA LEU A 130 7.78 13.97 -12.14
C LEU A 130 7.90 12.73 -13.04
N ILE A 131 8.21 11.56 -12.46
CA ILE A 131 8.28 10.28 -13.20
C ILE A 131 6.93 9.80 -13.80
N GLY A 132 5.91 10.66 -13.88
CA GLY A 132 4.54 10.31 -14.27
C GLY A 132 3.67 9.78 -13.10
N CYS A 133 4.11 9.99 -11.85
CA CYS A 133 3.36 9.60 -10.66
C CYS A 133 2.44 10.76 -10.20
N GLU A 134 1.14 10.68 -10.49
CA GLU A 134 0.19 11.70 -10.04
C GLU A 134 -0.43 11.31 -8.70
N LEU A 135 -0.47 12.23 -7.73
CA LEU A 135 -1.20 12.02 -6.47
C LEU A 135 -2.59 12.64 -6.55
N TYR A 136 -3.61 11.92 -6.11
CA TYR A 136 -4.99 12.38 -6.12
C TYR A 136 -5.51 12.61 -4.70
N LYS A 137 -6.11 13.77 -4.47
CA LYS A 137 -6.73 14.12 -3.20
C LYS A 137 -7.93 13.19 -2.93
N MET A 138 -7.98 12.65 -1.72
CA MET A 138 -9.02 11.75 -1.19
C MET A 138 -9.24 12.10 0.28
N ASN A 139 -10.42 11.86 0.83
CA ASN A 139 -10.59 11.94 2.29
C ASN A 139 -9.97 10.71 2.99
N LEU A 140 -9.85 10.76 4.31
CA LEU A 140 -9.21 9.73 5.13
C LEU A 140 -9.86 8.35 4.94
N ASN A 141 -11.18 8.29 4.86
CA ASN A 141 -11.89 7.03 4.63
C ASN A 141 -11.55 6.46 3.24
N GLU A 142 -11.55 7.31 2.21
CA GLU A 142 -11.16 6.93 0.85
C GLU A 142 -9.70 6.49 0.76
N ILE A 143 -8.80 7.10 1.53
CA ILE A 143 -7.39 6.71 1.66
C ILE A 143 -7.27 5.33 2.32
N LYS A 144 -8.01 5.08 3.41
CA LYS A 144 -8.00 3.77 4.09
C LYS A 144 -8.51 2.65 3.18
N GLU A 145 -9.62 2.88 2.47
CA GLU A 145 -10.14 1.96 1.46
C GLU A 145 -9.13 1.73 0.32
N THR A 146 -8.48 2.80 -0.16
CA THR A 146 -7.47 2.71 -1.22
C THR A 146 -6.26 1.91 -0.74
N LYS A 147 -5.74 2.21 0.46
CA LYS A 147 -4.63 1.46 1.08
C LYS A 147 -4.97 -0.02 1.19
N LEU A 148 -6.18 -0.39 1.60
CA LEU A 148 -6.61 -1.78 1.67
C LEU A 148 -6.50 -2.51 0.31
N LEU A 149 -6.88 -1.85 -0.79
CA LEU A 149 -6.69 -2.40 -2.15
C LEU A 149 -5.21 -2.57 -2.51
N TYR A 150 -4.37 -1.63 -2.08
CA TYR A 150 -2.92 -1.75 -2.22
C TYR A 150 -2.35 -2.90 -1.39
N ASP A 151 -2.72 -3.03 -0.11
CA ASP A 151 -2.30 -4.13 0.76
C ASP A 151 -2.60 -5.49 0.11
N TYR A 152 -3.80 -5.65 -0.43
CA TYR A 152 -4.20 -6.85 -1.16
C TYR A 152 -3.33 -7.11 -2.40
N PHE A 153 -3.11 -6.10 -3.24
CA PHE A 153 -2.26 -6.24 -4.43
C PHE A 153 -0.83 -6.67 -4.07
N LEU A 154 -0.29 -6.12 -2.99
CA LEU A 154 1.09 -6.36 -2.61
C LEU A 154 1.32 -7.76 -2.08
N LEU A 155 0.30 -8.39 -1.49
CA LEU A 155 0.32 -9.83 -1.21
C LEU A 155 0.46 -10.64 -2.51
N HIS A 156 -0.26 -10.27 -3.58
CA HIS A 156 -0.12 -10.92 -4.90
C HIS A 156 1.25 -10.70 -5.54
N GLU A 157 1.90 -9.55 -5.32
CA GLU A 157 3.27 -9.37 -5.78
C GLU A 157 4.27 -10.20 -4.95
N GLY A 158 3.96 -10.42 -3.68
CA GLY A 158 4.72 -11.28 -2.77
C GLY A 158 4.68 -12.77 -3.13
N TYR A 159 3.52 -13.25 -3.59
CA TYR A 159 3.28 -14.65 -3.95
C TYR A 159 2.74 -14.79 -5.37
N ASN A 160 3.44 -15.54 -6.22
CA ASN A 160 3.09 -15.73 -7.63
C ASN A 160 1.91 -16.70 -7.87
N ASN A 161 1.13 -17.05 -6.84
CA ASN A 161 0.05 -18.05 -6.93
C ASN A 161 -1.18 -17.59 -6.13
N ASP A 162 -2.32 -17.49 -6.82
CA ASP A 162 -3.61 -17.04 -6.27
C ASP A 162 -4.08 -17.90 -5.08
N GLU A 163 -3.82 -19.22 -5.09
CA GLU A 163 -4.14 -20.14 -3.99
C GLU A 163 -3.26 -19.89 -2.77
N LEU A 164 -1.97 -19.60 -2.98
CA LEU A 164 -1.05 -19.26 -1.88
C LEU A 164 -1.43 -17.92 -1.26
N VAL A 165 -1.77 -16.91 -2.06
CA VAL A 165 -2.28 -15.63 -1.55
C VAL A 165 -3.53 -15.85 -0.72
N SER A 166 -4.50 -16.60 -1.24
CA SER A 166 -5.76 -16.91 -0.54
C SER A 166 -5.49 -17.63 0.78
N HIS A 167 -4.65 -18.67 0.78
CA HIS A 167 -4.26 -19.39 1.98
C HIS A 167 -3.61 -18.48 3.02
N LYS A 168 -2.66 -17.64 2.59
CA LYS A 168 -1.97 -16.69 3.49
C LYS A 168 -2.93 -15.68 4.10
N ILE A 169 -3.93 -15.23 3.34
CA ILE A 169 -4.97 -14.34 3.85
C ILE A 169 -5.83 -15.07 4.90
N TYR A 170 -6.27 -16.31 4.65
CA TYR A 170 -7.14 -17.03 5.59
C TYR A 170 -6.51 -17.36 6.94
N VAL A 171 -5.20 -17.55 6.97
CA VAL A 171 -4.46 -17.86 8.21
C VAL A 171 -3.92 -16.61 8.91
N SER A 172 -4.04 -15.43 8.29
CA SER A 172 -3.54 -14.17 8.86
C SER A 172 -4.49 -13.62 9.92
N PRO A 173 -3.99 -12.97 11.00
CA PRO A 173 -4.81 -12.22 11.94
C PRO A 173 -5.54 -11.06 11.27
N TYR A 174 -5.06 -10.62 10.10
CA TYR A 174 -5.69 -9.57 9.29
C TYR A 174 -6.64 -10.12 8.23
N CYS A 175 -7.04 -11.39 8.31
CA CYS A 175 -7.93 -12.00 7.34
C CYS A 175 -9.22 -11.19 7.11
N GLN A 176 -9.89 -10.72 8.17
CA GLN A 176 -11.13 -9.95 8.02
C GLN A 176 -10.88 -8.63 7.29
N TYR A 177 -9.84 -7.89 7.70
CA TYR A 177 -9.40 -6.68 7.02
C TYR A 177 -9.15 -6.91 5.53
N LEU A 178 -8.37 -7.95 5.19
CA LEU A 178 -8.01 -8.28 3.81
C LEU A 178 -9.21 -8.77 2.99
N LYS A 179 -10.19 -9.42 3.62
CA LYS A 179 -11.44 -9.84 2.95
C LYS A 179 -12.28 -8.66 2.49
N GLU A 180 -12.26 -7.55 3.22
CA GLU A 180 -12.96 -6.31 2.84
C GLU A 180 -12.44 -5.72 1.51
N ALA A 181 -11.21 -6.06 1.08
CA ALA A 181 -10.65 -5.57 -0.18
C ALA A 181 -11.51 -5.95 -1.39
N ALA A 182 -12.16 -7.13 -1.35
CA ALA A 182 -13.06 -7.57 -2.42
C ALA A 182 -14.31 -6.67 -2.52
N ASP A 183 -14.89 -6.33 -1.37
CA ASP A 183 -16.08 -5.46 -1.31
C ASP A 183 -15.73 -4.04 -1.71
N VAL A 184 -14.60 -3.51 -1.24
CA VAL A 184 -14.10 -2.20 -1.66
C VAL A 184 -13.83 -2.17 -3.16
N TYR A 185 -13.21 -3.21 -3.73
CA TYR A 185 -12.96 -3.28 -5.16
C TYR A 185 -14.25 -3.29 -5.98
N LYS A 186 -15.24 -4.12 -5.58
CA LYS A 186 -16.55 -4.17 -6.23
C LYS A 186 -17.26 -2.82 -6.15
N LYS A 187 -17.23 -2.18 -4.97
CA LYS A 187 -17.76 -0.82 -4.76
C LYS A 187 -17.09 0.17 -5.69
N ARG A 188 -15.75 0.18 -5.79
CA ARG A 188 -15.03 1.09 -6.71
C ARG A 188 -15.35 0.84 -8.17
N LYS A 189 -15.47 -0.42 -8.62
CA LYS A 189 -15.96 -0.72 -9.97
C LYS A 189 -17.34 -0.12 -10.24
N SER A 190 -18.26 -0.16 -9.27
CA SER A 190 -19.61 0.42 -9.43
C SER A 190 -19.63 1.95 -9.34
N GLU A 191 -18.82 2.57 -8.48
CA GLU A 191 -18.83 4.02 -8.27
C GLU A 191 -18.02 4.77 -9.34
N CYS A 192 -16.95 4.16 -9.83
CA CYS A 192 -16.00 4.77 -10.74
C CYS A 192 -16.34 4.51 -12.21
N VAL A 193 -17.60 4.77 -12.58
CA VAL A 193 -18.07 4.75 -13.96
C VAL A 193 -17.44 5.87 -14.80
N TYR A 194 -17.65 5.83 -16.11
CA TYR A 194 -17.17 6.86 -17.04
C TYR A 194 -17.63 8.27 -16.60
N GLY A 195 -16.71 9.24 -16.62
CA GLY A 195 -16.97 10.62 -16.17
C GLY A 195 -16.79 10.90 -14.68
N ASN A 196 -16.72 9.88 -13.81
CA ASN A 196 -16.36 10.11 -12.40
C ASN A 196 -14.85 10.30 -12.25
N ASP A 197 -14.46 11.56 -12.01
CA ASP A 197 -13.08 12.03 -11.90
C ASP A 197 -12.65 12.40 -10.48
N SER A 198 -13.40 11.92 -9.47
CA SER A 198 -12.99 12.00 -8.07
C SER A 198 -11.61 11.36 -7.87
N GLY A 199 -10.82 11.85 -6.91
CA GLY A 199 -9.44 11.39 -6.74
C GLY A 199 -9.33 9.90 -6.49
N LYS A 200 -10.29 9.35 -5.73
CA LYS A 200 -10.43 7.92 -5.46
C LYS A 200 -10.69 7.08 -6.73
N CYS A 201 -11.42 7.64 -7.70
CA CYS A 201 -11.71 6.98 -8.97
C CYS A 201 -10.58 7.12 -9.98
N LYS A 202 -9.86 8.26 -9.99
CA LYS A 202 -8.63 8.42 -10.76
C LYS A 202 -7.57 7.43 -10.30
N GLU A 203 -7.38 7.30 -8.98
CA GLU A 203 -6.48 6.31 -8.40
C GLU A 203 -6.85 4.89 -8.83
N PHE A 204 -8.14 4.56 -8.70
CA PHE A 204 -8.66 3.24 -9.05
C PHE A 204 -8.44 2.89 -10.53
N LYS A 205 -8.87 3.76 -11.45
CA LYS A 205 -8.78 3.52 -12.90
C LYS A 205 -7.34 3.52 -13.41
N ASN A 206 -6.52 4.46 -12.94
CA ASN A 206 -5.19 4.68 -13.50
C ASN A 206 -4.15 3.69 -12.96
N TYR A 207 -4.30 3.24 -11.71
CA TYR A 207 -3.30 2.39 -11.06
C TYR A 207 -3.88 1.03 -10.66
N ILE A 208 -4.95 1.00 -9.87
CA ILE A 208 -5.43 -0.24 -9.26
C ILE A 208 -6.01 -1.23 -10.29
N GLU A 209 -6.98 -0.78 -11.07
CA GLU A 209 -7.64 -1.62 -12.08
C GLU A 209 -6.70 -1.96 -13.24
N ARG A 210 -5.91 -0.98 -13.70
CA ARG A 210 -5.06 -1.13 -14.88
C ARG A 210 -3.80 -1.95 -14.63
N HIS A 211 -3.17 -1.81 -13.47
CA HIS A 211 -1.82 -2.33 -13.24
C HIS A 211 -1.72 -3.35 -12.12
N MET A 212 -2.63 -3.28 -11.15
CA MET A 212 -2.49 -4.06 -9.92
C MET A 212 -3.35 -5.33 -9.96
N ILE A 213 -4.62 -5.23 -10.40
CA ILE A 213 -5.57 -6.33 -10.30
C ILE A 213 -5.89 -6.88 -11.70
N LYS A 214 -5.10 -7.87 -12.14
CA LYS A 214 -5.21 -8.48 -13.49
C LYS A 214 -6.35 -9.49 -13.63
N LYS A 215 -6.81 -10.07 -12.52
CA LYS A 215 -8.01 -10.94 -12.44
C LYS A 215 -8.98 -10.29 -11.48
N ASN A 216 -10.29 -10.40 -11.73
CA ASN A 216 -11.31 -10.02 -10.73
C ASN A 216 -10.86 -10.57 -9.38
N ILE A 217 -10.73 -9.71 -8.35
CA ILE A 217 -10.56 -10.14 -6.96
C ILE A 217 -11.66 -11.15 -6.72
N THR A 218 -11.34 -12.42 -6.88
CA THR A 218 -12.34 -13.46 -6.97
C THR A 218 -12.60 -13.77 -5.52
N LEU A 219 -13.77 -13.30 -5.08
CA LEU A 219 -14.46 -13.57 -3.83
C LEU A 219 -13.69 -14.55 -2.95
N PHE A 220 -13.13 -14.05 -1.85
CA PHE A 220 -12.59 -14.90 -0.80
C PHE A 220 -13.63 -15.93 -0.37
N LYS A 221 -13.53 -17.18 -0.88
CA LYS A 221 -14.52 -18.23 -0.64
C LYS A 221 -14.31 -18.96 0.70
N GLY A 222 -13.16 -18.76 1.34
CA GLY A 222 -12.82 -19.37 2.64
C GLY A 222 -13.21 -18.53 3.86
N LYS A 223 -13.25 -19.20 5.01
CA LYS A 223 -13.40 -18.59 6.34
C LYS A 223 -12.03 -18.20 6.91
N CYS A 224 -11.99 -17.16 7.73
CA CYS A 224 -10.78 -16.79 8.47
C CYS A 224 -10.57 -17.81 9.61
N LYS A 225 -9.35 -18.32 9.78
CA LYS A 225 -9.04 -19.31 10.83
C LYS A 225 -9.32 -18.80 12.25
N ASN A 226 -9.33 -17.48 12.44
CA ASN A 226 -9.58 -16.85 13.73
C ASN A 226 -11.04 -16.93 14.22
N GLU A 227 -11.96 -17.55 13.47
CA GLU A 227 -13.29 -17.89 13.99
C GLU A 227 -13.34 -19.25 14.73
N GLU A 228 -12.26 -20.05 14.70
CA GLU A 228 -12.22 -21.35 15.42
C GLU A 228 -10.97 -21.56 16.31
N GLN A 229 -10.01 -20.64 16.39
CA GLN A 229 -8.78 -20.88 17.19
C GLN A 229 -8.76 -20.33 18.63
N LEU A 230 -9.89 -19.85 19.15
CA LEU A 230 -10.08 -19.69 20.61
C LEU A 230 -10.89 -20.83 21.23
N VAL A 231 -11.36 -21.80 20.43
CA VAL A 231 -12.08 -22.98 20.93
C VAL A 231 -11.57 -24.17 20.13
N VAL A 232 -10.95 -25.14 20.82
CA VAL A 232 -10.42 -26.42 20.30
C VAL A 232 -8.89 -26.41 20.10
N GLU A 233 -8.24 -26.63 21.23
CA GLU A 233 -7.07 -27.51 21.41
C GLU A 233 -6.78 -28.45 20.22
N ARG A 234 -5.49 -28.53 19.85
CA ARG A 234 -4.86 -29.68 19.16
C ARG A 234 -5.75 -30.47 18.20
N MET A 235 -5.70 -30.13 16.92
CA MET A 235 -5.99 -31.12 15.89
C MET A 235 -4.71 -31.45 15.13
N ASP A 236 -4.03 -32.49 15.64
CA ASP A 236 -3.27 -33.42 14.83
C ASP A 236 -4.21 -34.03 13.79
N THR A 237 -4.27 -33.52 12.55
CA THR A 237 -4.91 -34.25 11.44
C THR A 237 -4.24 -34.01 10.07
N PRO A 238 -4.26 -35.02 9.18
CA PRO A 238 -3.26 -35.26 8.12
C PRO A 238 -3.51 -34.53 6.78
N GLU A 239 -4.27 -33.44 6.76
CA GLU A 239 -4.75 -32.83 5.50
C GLU A 239 -3.69 -31.97 4.78
N ALA A 240 -2.49 -31.83 5.34
CA ALA A 240 -1.33 -31.28 4.64
C ALA A 240 -0.69 -32.24 3.61
N ILE A 241 -1.20 -33.47 3.46
CA ILE A 241 -0.52 -34.53 2.68
C ILE A 241 -0.91 -34.57 1.20
N LEU A 242 -1.99 -33.89 0.76
CA LEU A 242 -2.60 -34.10 -0.56
C LEU A 242 -2.54 -32.94 -1.56
N ASN A 243 -1.73 -31.90 -1.32
CA ASN A 243 -1.41 -30.92 -2.37
C ASN A 243 0.09 -31.01 -2.76
N PRO A 244 0.40 -31.57 -3.94
CA PRO A 244 1.78 -31.72 -4.43
C PRO A 244 2.55 -30.39 -4.51
N ALA A 245 1.87 -29.28 -4.78
CA ALA A 245 2.50 -27.96 -4.87
C ALA A 245 2.95 -27.40 -3.50
N LEU A 246 2.32 -27.84 -2.40
CA LEU A 246 2.69 -27.46 -1.04
C LEU A 246 3.83 -28.32 -0.48
N LYS A 247 3.98 -29.57 -0.95
CA LYS A 247 5.01 -30.51 -0.49
C LYS A 247 6.44 -30.11 -0.90
N GLU A 248 6.60 -29.49 -2.06
CA GLU A 248 7.89 -28.98 -2.56
C GLU A 248 8.40 -27.76 -1.76
N LEU A 249 7.50 -26.95 -1.19
CA LEU A 249 7.84 -25.70 -0.50
C LEU A 249 8.23 -25.87 0.97
N VAL A 250 8.03 -27.06 1.56
CA VAL A 250 8.43 -27.38 2.94
C VAL A 250 9.82 -28.04 2.98
N LYS A 251 10.37 -28.44 1.82
CA LYS A 251 11.64 -29.19 1.73
C LYS A 251 12.84 -28.38 1.21
N LYS A 252 12.78 -27.05 1.15
CA LYS A 252 13.93 -26.17 0.88
C LYS A 252 14.04 -25.04 1.88
#